data_AF-A0A1I4S788-F1
#
_entry.id   AF-A0A1I4S788-F1
#
_cell.length_a   1.000
_cell.length_b   1.000
_cell.length_c   1.000
_cell.angle_alpha   90.00
_cell.angle_beta   90.00
_cell.angle_gamma   90.00
#
_symmetry.space_group_name_H-M   'P 1'
#
loop_
_entity.id
_entity.type
_entity.pdbx_description
1 polymer ?
#
loop_
_entity_poly.entity_id
_entity_poly.type
_entity_poly.pdbx_seq_one_letter_code
_entity_poly.pdbx_strand_id
1 'polypeptide(L)'
;MSAPELDRLRQRISEEEALVVAFSGGVDSALLAAVAHEVLGARMLAVTAVSPSLAAAERRQAREFARTRGFAHVEVCTDEAERPEYAANDGNRCYHCKSALFDALEPLAAALGARIALGTNLDDLGDHRPGQRAAAQRGAIAPMVDAELTKEAVRRASRELGLGTADKPAAACLASRVAYGDTVTPEVLGRIERAESAVRAMGFDVCRVRAHGQGTVARLEVPEADIQRAAAHHAELDRVVREAGFQFCAVDLGGFRSGRMNALLPLLPVRSAS
;
A
#
# COMPACT_ATOMS: atom_id res chain seq x y z
N MET A 1 6.57 -16.33 27.06
CA MET A 1 7.84 -16.18 26.32
C MET A 1 7.49 -15.54 24.99
N SER A 2 8.14 -14.46 24.63
CA SER A 2 8.03 -13.86 23.29
C SER A 2 8.45 -14.86 22.23
N ALA A 3 7.82 -14.82 21.05
CA ALA A 3 8.27 -15.59 19.90
C ALA A 3 9.72 -15.20 19.54
N PRO A 4 10.60 -16.17 19.24
CA PRO A 4 12.02 -15.91 18.99
C PRO A 4 12.27 -14.91 17.86
N GLU A 5 11.38 -14.84 16.86
CA GLU A 5 11.47 -13.88 15.76
C GLU A 5 11.25 -12.43 16.23
N LEU A 6 10.37 -12.21 17.21
CA LEU A 6 10.10 -10.88 17.75
C LEU A 6 11.29 -10.37 18.56
N ASP A 7 11.98 -11.25 19.29
CA ASP A 7 13.18 -10.90 20.04
C ASP A 7 14.36 -10.59 19.12
N ARG A 8 14.50 -11.31 18.00
CA ARG A 8 15.47 -10.94 16.95
C ARG A 8 15.17 -9.57 16.35
N LEU A 9 13.91 -9.26 16.08
CA LEU A 9 13.51 -7.95 15.57
C LEU A 9 13.82 -6.83 16.57
N ARG A 10 13.50 -7.03 17.86
CA ARG A 10 13.86 -6.09 18.93
C ARG A 10 15.36 -5.86 19.01
N GLN A 11 16.13 -6.95 18.98
CA GLN A 11 17.60 -6.90 19.02
C GLN A 11 18.15 -6.09 17.84
N ARG A 12 17.71 -6.41 16.61
CA ARG A 12 18.14 -5.69 15.40
C ARG A 12 17.82 -4.20 15.48
N ILE A 13 16.62 -3.84 15.94
CA ILE A 13 16.21 -2.45 16.12
C ILE A 13 17.03 -1.74 17.21
N SER A 14 17.45 -2.45 18.27
CA SER A 14 18.22 -1.86 19.38
C SER A 14 19.62 -1.40 18.97
N GLU A 15 20.13 -1.89 17.83
CA GLU A 15 21.39 -1.45 17.23
C GLU A 15 21.27 -0.08 16.54
N GLU A 16 20.06 0.46 16.42
CA GLU A 16 19.78 1.74 15.79
C GLU A 16 19.76 2.87 16.82
N GLU A 17 20.39 4.00 16.50
CA GLU A 17 20.31 5.20 17.34
C GLU A 17 18.92 5.84 17.27
N ALA A 18 18.35 5.93 16.06
CA ALA A 18 17.02 6.46 15.80
C ALA A 18 16.47 5.92 14.47
N LEU A 19 15.14 5.84 14.35
CA LEU A 19 14.47 5.34 13.14
C LEU A 19 13.35 6.25 12.66
N VAL A 20 13.34 6.47 11.34
CA VAL A 20 12.16 6.92 10.60
C VAL A 20 11.51 5.69 9.97
N VAL A 21 10.34 5.29 10.48
CA VAL A 21 9.61 4.14 9.95
C VAL A 21 8.64 4.61 8.86
N ALA A 22 8.81 4.15 7.63
CA ALA A 22 7.82 4.38 6.57
C ALA A 22 6.55 3.58 6.88
N PHE A 23 5.51 4.28 7.32
CA PHE A 23 4.34 3.69 7.94
C PHE A 23 3.09 3.85 7.05
N SER A 24 2.58 2.73 6.53
CA SER A 24 1.40 2.71 5.66
C SER A 24 0.12 2.30 6.37
N GLY A 25 0.19 1.87 7.64
CA GLY A 25 -0.95 1.30 8.36
C GLY A 25 -1.32 -0.13 7.93
N GLY A 26 -0.51 -0.76 7.07
CA GLY A 26 -0.57 -2.19 6.77
C GLY A 26 0.13 -3.03 7.85
N VAL A 27 -0.18 -4.32 7.90
CA VAL A 27 0.28 -5.26 8.94
C VAL A 27 1.81 -5.22 9.16
N ASP A 28 2.61 -5.23 8.09
CA ASP A 28 4.07 -5.25 8.21
C ASP A 28 4.62 -3.94 8.79
N SER A 29 4.21 -2.80 8.22
CA SER A 29 4.65 -1.48 8.71
C SER A 29 4.13 -1.16 10.12
N ALA A 30 2.97 -1.69 10.49
CA ALA A 30 2.37 -1.54 11.80
C ALA A 30 3.12 -2.33 12.87
N LEU A 31 3.52 -3.57 12.56
CA LEU A 31 4.40 -4.35 13.44
C LEU A 31 5.75 -3.64 13.61
N LEU A 32 6.39 -3.23 12.51
CA LEU A 32 7.68 -2.56 12.57
C LEU A 32 7.61 -1.28 13.41
N ALA A 33 6.60 -0.42 13.20
CA ALA A 33 6.40 0.79 14.00
C ALA A 33 6.13 0.46 15.48
N ALA A 34 5.30 -0.53 15.78
CA ALA A 34 5.02 -0.91 17.17
C ALA A 34 6.28 -1.38 17.91
N VAL A 35 7.08 -2.26 17.29
CA VAL A 35 8.30 -2.78 17.91
C VAL A 35 9.39 -1.70 17.96
N ALA A 36 9.52 -0.88 16.91
CA ALA A 36 10.48 0.22 16.92
C ALA A 36 10.16 1.26 18.00
N HIS A 37 8.88 1.54 18.25
CA HIS A 37 8.49 2.38 19.38
C HIS A 37 8.82 1.74 20.74
N GLU A 38 8.52 0.45 20.89
CA GLU A 38 8.80 -0.29 22.13
C GLU A 38 10.30 -0.25 22.50
N VAL A 39 11.17 -0.36 21.50
CA VAL A 39 12.64 -0.41 21.69
C VAL A 39 13.26 0.98 21.78
N LEU A 40 12.87 1.92 20.92
CA LEU A 40 13.54 3.22 20.77
C LEU A 40 12.81 4.38 21.45
N GLY A 41 11.56 4.18 21.86
CA GLY A 41 10.71 5.19 22.48
C GLY A 41 10.53 6.42 21.58
N ALA A 42 10.94 7.58 22.08
CA ALA A 42 10.84 8.86 21.37
C ALA A 42 11.85 9.02 20.21
N ARG A 43 12.83 8.11 20.08
CA ARG A 43 13.80 8.10 18.97
C ARG A 43 13.27 7.40 17.71
N MET A 44 12.00 7.00 17.72
CA MET A 44 11.30 6.51 16.54
C MET A 44 10.24 7.51 16.09
N LEU A 45 10.24 7.83 14.79
CA LEU A 45 9.19 8.59 14.13
C LEU A 45 8.52 7.74 13.05
N ALA A 46 7.21 7.54 13.16
CA ALA A 46 6.43 6.92 12.10
C ALA A 46 6.01 7.99 11.08
N VAL A 47 6.21 7.74 9.79
CA VAL A 47 5.86 8.70 8.74
C VAL A 47 4.96 8.06 7.70
N THR A 48 3.78 8.64 7.47
CA THR A 48 2.89 8.24 6.37
C THR A 48 3.01 9.22 5.22
N ALA A 49 3.41 8.71 4.05
CA ALA A 49 3.32 9.47 2.80
C ALA A 49 1.87 9.58 2.34
N VAL A 50 1.43 10.80 2.09
CA VAL A 50 0.09 11.14 1.65
C VAL A 50 0.17 11.60 0.20
N SER A 51 -0.49 10.83 -0.66
CA SER A 51 -0.67 11.17 -2.06
C SER A 51 -2.07 10.77 -2.51
N PRO A 52 -2.49 11.17 -3.73
CA PRO A 52 -3.76 10.73 -4.30
C PRO A 52 -3.93 9.19 -4.37
N SER A 53 -2.82 8.44 -4.27
CA SER A 53 -2.83 6.97 -4.31
C SER A 53 -3.07 6.31 -2.95
N LEU A 54 -3.00 7.07 -1.85
CA LEU A 54 -3.37 6.61 -0.52
C LEU A 54 -4.86 6.89 -0.28
N ALA A 55 -5.67 5.84 -0.16
CA ALA A 55 -7.08 5.98 0.17
C ALA A 55 -7.26 6.71 1.52
N ALA A 56 -8.24 7.61 1.59
CA ALA A 56 -8.54 8.40 2.78
C ALA A 56 -8.90 7.52 3.98
N ALA A 57 -9.56 6.37 3.76
CA ALA A 57 -9.83 5.40 4.81
C ALA A 57 -8.55 4.80 5.39
N GLU A 58 -7.58 4.45 4.55
CA GLU A 58 -6.28 3.92 4.98
C GLU A 58 -5.48 4.98 5.74
N ARG A 59 -5.47 6.24 5.27
CA ARG A 59 -4.87 7.37 5.99
C ARG A 59 -5.46 7.56 7.39
N ARG A 60 -6.80 7.54 7.51
CA ARG A 60 -7.48 7.64 8.82
C ARG A 60 -7.11 6.49 9.74
N GLN A 61 -7.07 5.26 9.22
CA GLN A 61 -6.68 4.08 10.00
C GLN A 61 -5.22 4.14 10.47
N ALA A 62 -4.30 4.62 9.63
CA ALA A 62 -2.90 4.80 10.02
C ALA A 62 -2.77 5.81 11.18
N ARG A 63 -3.41 6.98 11.08
CA ARG A 63 -3.45 7.98 12.16
C ARG A 63 -4.00 7.39 13.47
N GLU A 64 -5.13 6.70 13.37
CA GLU A 64 -5.80 6.13 14.54
C GLU A 64 -4.97 5.02 15.20
N PHE A 65 -4.30 4.20 14.39
CA PHE A 65 -3.37 3.19 14.88
C PHE A 65 -2.21 3.84 15.65
N ALA A 66 -1.57 4.86 15.07
CA ALA A 66 -0.47 5.56 15.74
C ALA A 66 -0.91 6.19 17.08
N ARG A 67 -2.06 6.87 17.07
CA ARG A 67 -2.67 7.47 18.27
C ARG A 67 -2.94 6.43 19.35
N THR A 68 -3.51 5.28 18.99
CA THR A 68 -3.82 4.19 19.92
C THR A 68 -2.56 3.55 20.49
N ARG A 69 -1.47 3.49 19.72
CA ARG A 69 -0.19 2.92 20.15
C ARG A 69 0.73 3.92 20.85
N GLY A 70 0.42 5.22 20.81
CA GLY A 70 1.12 6.26 21.56
C GLY A 70 2.46 6.71 20.97
N PHE A 71 2.76 6.35 19.71
CA PHE A 71 4.01 6.77 19.06
C PHE A 71 3.86 8.03 18.22
N ALA A 72 4.97 8.76 18.07
CA ALA A 72 5.03 9.96 17.23
C ALA A 72 4.75 9.58 15.76
N HIS A 73 3.79 10.29 15.16
CA HIS A 73 3.37 10.08 13.78
C HIS A 73 3.23 11.40 13.06
N VAL A 74 3.82 11.48 11.87
CA VAL A 74 3.67 12.64 10.98
C VAL A 74 3.23 12.17 9.60
N GLU A 75 2.57 13.07 8.90
CA GLU A 75 2.18 12.88 7.52
C GLU A 75 2.95 13.85 6.65
N VAL A 76 3.48 13.34 5.55
CA VAL A 76 4.19 14.13 4.53
C VAL A 76 3.48 13.97 3.21
N CYS A 77 3.30 15.07 2.48
CA CYS A 77 2.79 14.98 1.12
C CYS A 77 3.90 14.51 0.18
N THR A 78 3.58 13.61 -0.74
CA THR A 78 4.47 13.21 -1.83
C THR A 78 3.87 13.63 -3.18
N ASP A 79 4.76 13.87 -4.13
CA ASP A 79 4.46 14.48 -5.44
C ASP A 79 4.51 13.46 -6.59
N GLU A 80 4.47 12.15 -6.31
CA GLU A 80 4.67 11.14 -7.35
C GLU A 80 3.62 11.24 -8.47
N ALA A 81 2.40 11.66 -8.14
CA ALA A 81 1.32 11.84 -9.13
C ALA A 81 1.60 12.97 -10.15
N GLU A 82 2.55 13.86 -9.85
CA GLU A 82 2.98 14.96 -10.73
C GLU A 82 4.14 14.53 -11.65
N ARG A 83 4.77 13.37 -11.37
CA ARG A 83 5.92 12.86 -12.12
C ARG A 83 5.45 12.09 -13.36
N PRO A 84 5.90 12.46 -14.58
CA PRO A 84 5.50 11.80 -15.82
C PRO A 84 5.73 10.28 -15.82
N GLU A 85 6.80 9.82 -15.17
CA GLU A 85 7.19 8.41 -15.10
C GLU A 85 6.25 7.58 -14.22
N TYR A 86 5.69 8.20 -13.17
CA TYR A 86 4.66 7.57 -12.36
C TYR A 86 3.31 7.59 -13.08
N ALA A 87 2.95 8.74 -13.67
CA ALA A 87 1.71 8.92 -14.41
C ALA A 87 1.60 7.97 -15.62
N ALA A 88 2.74 7.65 -16.27
CA ALA A 88 2.80 6.70 -17.38
C ALA A 88 2.35 5.28 -17.02
N ASN A 89 2.36 4.92 -15.73
CA ASN A 89 1.82 3.67 -15.22
C ASN A 89 2.36 2.41 -15.94
N ASP A 90 3.68 2.38 -16.15
CA ASP A 90 4.37 1.24 -16.72
C ASP A 90 4.76 0.22 -15.63
N GLY A 91 5.58 -0.77 -15.98
CA GLY A 91 6.09 -1.76 -15.03
C GLY A 91 6.93 -1.16 -13.88
N ASN A 92 7.41 0.08 -14.01
CA ASN A 92 8.27 0.77 -13.05
C ASN A 92 7.53 1.79 -12.16
N ARG A 93 6.20 1.97 -12.29
CA ARG A 93 5.43 2.91 -11.42
C ARG A 93 5.79 2.80 -9.93
N CYS A 94 5.94 1.58 -9.41
CA CYS A 94 6.29 1.33 -8.00
C CYS A 94 7.70 1.82 -7.62
N TYR A 95 8.65 1.88 -8.57
CA TYR A 95 9.96 2.48 -8.38
C TYR A 95 9.80 3.99 -8.16
N HIS A 96 9.12 4.69 -9.07
CA HIS A 96 8.93 6.15 -8.98
C HIS A 96 8.13 6.57 -7.74
N CYS A 97 7.10 5.79 -7.38
CA CYS A 97 6.37 5.94 -6.13
C CYS A 97 7.32 5.87 -4.92
N LYS A 98 8.23 4.91 -4.91
CA LYS A 98 9.17 4.75 -3.82
C LYS A 98 10.21 5.86 -3.81
N SER A 99 10.72 6.30 -4.95
CA SER A 99 11.63 7.44 -5.03
C SER A 99 11.04 8.69 -4.40
N ALA A 100 9.78 9.04 -4.71
CA ALA A 100 9.10 10.18 -4.11
C ALA A 100 8.91 10.03 -2.58
N LEU A 101 8.65 8.82 -2.09
CA LEU A 101 8.66 8.54 -0.65
C LEU A 101 10.01 8.89 -0.03
N PHE A 102 11.13 8.46 -0.61
CA PHE A 102 12.46 8.78 -0.07
C PHE A 102 12.75 10.27 -0.11
N ASP A 103 12.40 10.95 -1.21
CA ASP A 103 12.58 12.39 -1.33
C ASP A 103 11.87 13.16 -0.18
N ALA A 104 10.73 12.65 0.30
CA ALA A 104 10.00 13.22 1.43
C ALA A 104 10.54 12.79 2.81
N LEU A 105 11.10 11.58 2.94
CA LEU A 105 11.58 11.05 4.22
C LEU A 105 13.01 11.44 4.57
N GLU A 106 13.88 11.63 3.57
CA GLU A 106 15.30 11.91 3.79
C GLU A 106 15.57 13.19 4.60
N PRO A 107 14.90 14.32 4.35
CA PRO A 107 15.09 15.51 5.18
C PRO A 107 14.74 15.28 6.66
N LEU A 108 13.69 14.49 6.93
CA LEU A 108 13.29 14.12 8.29
C LEU A 108 14.30 13.19 8.95
N ALA A 109 14.75 12.18 8.20
CA ALA A 109 15.75 11.22 8.67
C ALA A 109 17.07 11.92 9.01
N ALA A 110 17.53 12.82 8.12
CA ALA A 110 18.74 13.61 8.33
C ALA A 110 18.63 14.53 9.56
N ALA A 111 17.49 15.21 9.75
CA ALA A 111 17.26 16.08 10.91
C ALA A 111 17.26 15.32 12.25
N LEU A 112 16.89 14.04 12.23
CA LEU A 112 16.85 13.17 13.42
C LEU A 112 18.13 12.33 13.62
N GLY A 113 19.07 12.36 12.67
CA GLY A 113 20.19 11.40 12.65
C GLY A 113 19.72 9.95 12.55
N ALA A 114 18.58 9.71 11.90
CA ALA A 114 17.89 8.42 11.88
C ALA A 114 18.06 7.69 10.53
N ARG A 115 18.02 6.35 10.55
CA ARG A 115 17.87 5.55 9.32
C ARG A 115 16.40 5.41 8.94
N ILE A 116 16.13 5.27 7.64
CA ILE A 116 14.78 4.98 7.14
C ILE A 116 14.56 3.46 7.14
N ALA A 117 13.54 2.99 7.84
CA ALA A 117 13.17 1.58 7.91
C ALA A 117 11.87 1.30 7.14
N LEU A 118 11.87 0.21 6.35
CA LEU A 118 10.70 -0.29 5.63
C LEU A 118 10.21 -1.60 6.23
N GLY A 119 8.88 -1.79 6.26
CA GLY A 119 8.23 -3.03 6.68
C GLY A 119 8.32 -4.16 5.63
N THR A 120 9.48 -4.33 4.99
CA THR A 120 9.73 -5.43 4.04
C THR A 120 10.03 -6.70 4.83
N ASN A 121 9.40 -7.83 4.49
CA ASN A 121 9.63 -9.14 5.12
C ASN A 121 10.32 -10.14 4.15
N LEU A 122 10.66 -11.35 4.61
CA LEU A 122 11.38 -12.34 3.78
C LEU A 122 10.64 -12.75 2.51
N ASP A 123 9.31 -12.93 2.61
CA ASP A 123 8.49 -13.32 1.46
C ASP A 123 8.47 -12.25 0.36
N ASP A 124 8.85 -11.02 0.67
CA ASP A 124 8.93 -9.93 -0.29
C ASP A 124 10.21 -9.94 -1.15
N LEU A 125 11.23 -10.74 -0.79
CA LEU A 125 12.54 -10.76 -1.47
C LEU A 125 12.52 -11.49 -2.82
N GLY A 126 11.58 -12.42 -3.02
CA GLY A 126 11.48 -13.21 -4.27
C GLY A 126 10.71 -12.53 -5.40
N ASP A 127 10.04 -11.41 -5.13
CA ASP A 127 9.17 -10.74 -6.10
C ASP A 127 9.92 -9.72 -6.97
N HIS A 128 9.52 -9.58 -8.23
CA HIS A 128 9.93 -8.45 -9.07
C HIS A 128 9.37 -7.14 -8.49
N ARG A 129 10.14 -6.47 -7.62
CA ARG A 129 9.73 -5.26 -6.90
C ARG A 129 10.66 -4.09 -7.21
N PRO A 130 10.41 -3.33 -8.28
CA PRO A 130 11.15 -2.11 -8.60
C PRO A 130 11.22 -1.13 -7.42
N GLY A 131 10.19 -1.07 -6.58
CA GLY A 131 10.22 -0.25 -5.36
C GLY A 131 11.30 -0.66 -4.34
N GLN A 132 11.59 -1.95 -4.16
CA GLN A 132 12.65 -2.37 -3.22
C GLN A 132 14.05 -1.99 -3.72
N ARG A 133 14.25 -2.01 -5.05
CA ARG A 133 15.49 -1.52 -5.67
C ARG A 133 15.72 -0.03 -5.37
N ALA A 134 14.69 0.81 -5.54
CA ALA A 134 14.78 2.23 -5.20
C ALA A 134 15.14 2.44 -3.72
N ALA A 135 14.55 1.65 -2.83
CA ALA A 135 14.81 1.74 -1.39
C ALA A 135 16.26 1.37 -1.04
N ALA A 136 16.78 0.26 -1.59
CA ALA A 136 18.15 -0.18 -1.34
C ALA A 136 19.18 0.86 -1.84
N GLN A 137 18.94 1.47 -3.00
CA GLN A 137 19.80 2.53 -3.55
C GLN A 137 19.83 3.79 -2.67
N ARG A 138 18.79 4.03 -1.88
CA ARG A 138 18.65 5.18 -0.98
C ARG A 138 18.97 4.82 0.49
N GLY A 139 19.59 3.66 0.72
CA GLY A 139 20.10 3.26 2.02
C GLY A 139 19.03 2.90 3.07
N ALA A 140 17.80 2.61 2.65
CA ALA A 140 16.81 2.09 3.60
C ALA A 140 17.19 0.70 4.11
N ILE A 141 16.86 0.48 5.37
CA ILE A 141 17.00 -0.81 6.02
C ILE A 141 15.66 -1.55 6.05
N ALA A 142 15.73 -2.88 6.15
CA ALA A 142 14.57 -3.76 6.30
C ALA A 142 14.76 -4.65 7.54
N PRO A 143 14.56 -4.13 8.77
CA PRO A 143 14.86 -4.85 10.00
C PRO A 143 14.14 -6.19 10.13
N MET A 144 12.96 -6.33 9.50
CA MET A 144 12.19 -7.56 9.50
C MET A 144 12.81 -8.64 8.59
N VAL A 145 13.49 -8.25 7.51
CA VAL A 145 14.31 -9.16 6.70
C VAL A 145 15.53 -9.60 7.50
N ASP A 146 16.22 -8.66 8.14
CA ASP A 146 17.41 -8.93 8.97
C ASP A 146 17.09 -9.90 10.14
N ALA A 147 15.89 -9.82 10.69
CA ALA A 147 15.40 -10.70 11.76
C ALA A 147 14.70 -11.98 11.26
N GLU A 148 14.73 -12.23 9.95
CA GLU A 148 14.18 -13.41 9.28
C GLU A 148 12.66 -13.58 9.45
N LEU A 149 11.89 -12.49 9.50
CA LEU A 149 10.43 -12.57 9.60
C LEU A 149 9.84 -12.92 8.23
N THR A 150 9.11 -14.04 8.19
CA THR A 150 8.15 -14.33 7.12
C THR A 150 6.84 -13.60 7.38
N LYS A 151 5.99 -13.46 6.35
CA LYS A 151 4.66 -12.85 6.44
C LYS A 151 3.77 -13.53 7.48
N GLU A 152 3.91 -14.84 7.65
CA GLU A 152 3.21 -15.58 8.70
C GLU A 152 3.71 -15.18 10.09
N ALA A 153 5.03 -15.09 10.26
CA ALA A 153 5.65 -14.64 11.51
C ALA A 153 5.21 -13.19 11.85
N VAL A 154 5.12 -12.30 10.85
CA VAL A 154 4.58 -10.94 11.04
C VAL A 154 3.17 -10.96 11.63
N ARG A 155 2.26 -11.76 11.06
CA ARG A 155 0.88 -11.84 11.55
C ARG A 155 0.80 -12.45 12.94
N ARG A 156 1.59 -13.49 13.21
CA ARG A 156 1.71 -14.11 14.54
C ARG A 156 2.18 -13.09 15.57
N ALA A 157 3.30 -12.42 15.33
CA ALA A 157 3.83 -11.38 16.20
C ALA A 157 2.85 -10.20 16.39
N SER A 158 2.14 -9.82 15.32
CA SER A 158 1.09 -8.80 15.40
C SER A 158 -0.05 -9.21 16.33
N ARG A 159 -0.49 -10.48 16.31
CA ARG A 159 -1.51 -11.01 17.24
C ARG A 159 -1.00 -11.05 18.67
N GLU A 160 0.24 -11.49 18.88
CA GLU A 160 0.86 -11.53 20.21
C GLU A 160 0.94 -10.14 20.86
N LEU A 161 1.22 -9.11 20.06
CA LEU A 161 1.25 -7.71 20.50
C LEU A 161 -0.13 -7.05 20.55
N GLY A 162 -1.21 -7.77 20.26
CA GLY A 162 -2.58 -7.24 20.25
C GLY A 162 -2.84 -6.18 19.17
N LEU A 163 -2.11 -6.23 18.05
CA LEU A 163 -2.28 -5.26 16.97
C LEU A 163 -3.51 -5.61 16.12
N GLY A 164 -4.50 -4.70 16.08
CA GLY A 164 -5.72 -4.87 15.28
C GLY A 164 -5.49 -4.97 13.75
N THR A 165 -4.26 -4.73 13.28
CA THR A 165 -3.86 -4.89 11.88
C THR A 165 -3.51 -6.35 11.51
N ALA A 166 -3.45 -7.26 12.47
CA ALA A 166 -2.97 -8.63 12.24
C ALA A 166 -3.80 -9.43 11.22
N ASP A 167 -5.10 -9.16 11.14
CA ASP A 167 -6.03 -9.79 10.18
C ASP A 167 -6.42 -8.85 9.03
N LYS A 168 -5.87 -7.63 9.03
CA LYS A 168 -6.10 -6.66 7.94
C LYS A 168 -5.59 -7.26 6.62
N PRO A 169 -6.43 -7.32 5.58
CA PRO A 169 -6.00 -7.72 4.25
C PRO A 169 -4.92 -6.77 3.73
N ALA A 170 -4.01 -7.29 2.91
CA ALA A 170 -3.02 -6.44 2.25
C ALA A 170 -3.73 -5.42 1.35
N ALA A 171 -3.61 -4.14 1.68
CA ALA A 171 -4.14 -3.06 0.89
C ALA A 171 -3.07 -2.57 -0.10
N ALA A 172 -3.29 -2.80 -1.39
CA ALA A 172 -2.51 -2.15 -2.43
C ALA A 172 -2.97 -0.69 -2.59
N CYS A 173 -2.08 0.19 -3.06
CA CYS A 173 -2.43 1.59 -3.37
C CYS A 173 -3.54 1.71 -4.42
N LEU A 174 -4.23 2.85 -4.49
CA LEU A 174 -5.29 3.07 -5.48
C LEU A 174 -4.76 2.98 -6.93
N ALA A 175 -3.52 3.40 -7.19
CA ALA A 175 -2.92 3.26 -8.53
C ALA A 175 -2.81 1.80 -9.01
N SER A 176 -2.83 0.81 -8.11
CA SER A 176 -2.89 -0.60 -8.51
C SER A 176 -4.23 -1.00 -9.14
N ARG A 177 -5.22 -0.10 -9.18
CA ARG A 177 -6.51 -0.29 -9.87
C ARG A 177 -6.48 0.25 -11.29
N VAL A 178 -5.49 1.05 -11.68
CA VAL A 178 -5.40 1.61 -13.04
C VAL A 178 -4.64 0.63 -13.93
N ALA A 179 -5.27 0.17 -15.00
CA ALA A 179 -4.65 -0.78 -15.94
C ALA A 179 -3.29 -0.27 -16.43
N TYR A 180 -2.30 -1.16 -16.50
CA TYR A 180 -0.96 -0.79 -16.97
C TYR A 180 -1.02 -0.13 -18.35
N GLY A 181 -0.30 0.98 -18.53
CA GLY A 181 -0.33 1.81 -19.73
C GLY A 181 -1.46 2.86 -19.78
N ASP A 182 -2.47 2.76 -18.92
CA ASP A 182 -3.42 3.87 -18.70
C ASP A 182 -2.83 4.90 -17.75
N THR A 183 -3.03 6.17 -18.07
CA THR A 183 -2.46 7.28 -17.30
C THR A 183 -3.02 7.30 -15.87
N VAL A 184 -2.14 7.32 -14.87
CA VAL A 184 -2.52 7.52 -13.48
C VAL A 184 -2.63 9.02 -13.20
N THR A 185 -3.82 9.47 -12.82
CA THR A 185 -4.12 10.86 -12.45
C THR A 185 -4.82 10.94 -11.10
N PRO A 186 -4.70 12.06 -10.36
CA PRO A 186 -5.47 12.25 -9.12
C PRO A 186 -6.98 12.08 -9.33
N GLU A 187 -7.48 12.50 -10.50
CA GLU A 187 -8.88 12.39 -10.87
C GLU A 187 -9.34 10.93 -10.95
N VAL A 188 -8.65 10.06 -11.71
CA VAL A 188 -9.05 8.66 -11.83
C VAL A 188 -8.94 7.92 -10.49
N LEU A 189 -7.94 8.25 -9.67
CA LEU A 189 -7.78 7.67 -8.33
C LEU A 189 -8.94 8.06 -7.41
N GLY A 190 -9.39 9.32 -7.48
CA GLY A 190 -10.58 9.78 -6.75
C GLY A 190 -11.87 9.10 -7.22
N ARG A 191 -12.02 8.86 -8.54
CA ARG A 191 -13.16 8.09 -9.08
C ARG A 191 -13.16 6.66 -8.55
N ILE A 192 -12.00 5.98 -8.55
CA ILE A 192 -11.84 4.62 -8.02
C ILE A 192 -12.23 4.59 -6.54
N GLU A 193 -11.73 5.52 -5.72
CA GLU A 193 -12.02 5.53 -4.29
C GLU A 193 -13.51 5.72 -4.00
N ARG A 194 -14.16 6.67 -4.69
CA ARG A 194 -15.61 6.89 -4.56
C ARG A 194 -16.41 5.67 -4.97
N ALA A 195 -16.06 5.06 -6.10
CA ALA A 195 -16.72 3.85 -6.59
C ALA A 195 -16.55 2.68 -5.62
N GLU A 196 -15.32 2.37 -5.16
CA GLU A 196 -15.09 1.31 -4.18
C GLU A 196 -15.84 1.59 -2.86
N SER A 197 -15.92 2.85 -2.43
CA SER A 197 -16.66 3.21 -1.21
C SER A 197 -18.16 3.01 -1.34
N ALA A 198 -18.76 3.41 -2.47
CA ALA A 198 -20.17 3.22 -2.75
C ALA A 198 -20.53 1.73 -2.86
N VAL A 199 -19.69 0.96 -3.55
CA VAL A 199 -19.88 -0.50 -3.69
C VAL A 199 -19.79 -1.22 -2.34
N ARG A 200 -18.86 -0.82 -1.46
CA ARG A 200 -18.81 -1.34 -0.08
C ARG A 200 -20.06 -1.00 0.72
N ALA A 201 -20.60 0.21 0.57
CA ALA A 201 -21.84 0.62 1.25
C ALA A 201 -23.06 -0.22 0.82
N MET A 202 -23.00 -0.89 -0.33
CA MET A 202 -24.00 -1.85 -0.79
C MET A 202 -23.80 -3.28 -0.21
N GLY A 203 -22.82 -3.48 0.67
CA GLY A 203 -22.54 -4.78 1.31
C GLY A 203 -21.52 -5.65 0.57
N PHE A 204 -20.74 -5.09 -0.37
CA PHE A 204 -19.60 -5.78 -0.99
C PHE A 204 -18.30 -5.42 -0.26
N ASP A 205 -18.08 -6.02 0.91
CA ASP A 205 -16.93 -5.69 1.78
C ASP A 205 -15.58 -5.84 1.07
N VAL A 206 -15.47 -6.90 0.27
CA VAL A 206 -14.31 -7.16 -0.59
C VAL A 206 -14.67 -6.77 -2.02
N CYS A 207 -14.16 -5.64 -2.47
CA CYS A 207 -14.29 -5.23 -3.86
C CYS A 207 -13.04 -4.51 -4.37
N ARG A 208 -12.84 -4.51 -5.69
CA ARG A 208 -11.90 -3.64 -6.40
C ARG A 208 -12.57 -3.04 -7.62
N VAL A 209 -12.41 -1.75 -7.83
CA VAL A 209 -12.86 -1.08 -9.07
C VAL A 209 -11.64 -0.83 -9.93
N ARG A 210 -11.48 -1.58 -11.01
CA ARG A 210 -10.35 -1.46 -11.94
C ARG A 210 -10.68 -0.46 -13.04
N ALA A 211 -9.86 0.56 -13.19
CA ALA A 211 -10.01 1.56 -14.25
C ALA A 211 -9.31 1.06 -15.54
N HIS A 212 -10.03 1.13 -16.65
CA HIS A 212 -9.57 0.76 -17.99
C HIS A 212 -9.95 1.82 -19.03
N GLY A 213 -9.22 1.86 -20.14
CA GLY A 213 -9.50 2.76 -21.26
C GLY A 213 -9.35 4.22 -20.86
N GLN A 214 -8.20 4.57 -20.27
CA GLN A 214 -7.91 5.90 -19.72
C GLN A 214 -8.96 6.36 -18.68
N GLY A 215 -9.45 5.43 -17.85
CA GLY A 215 -10.44 5.72 -16.81
C GLY A 215 -11.89 5.85 -17.30
N THR A 216 -12.19 5.38 -18.52
CA THR A 216 -13.55 5.37 -19.08
C THR A 216 -14.39 4.22 -18.51
N VAL A 217 -13.78 3.05 -18.32
CA VAL A 217 -14.45 1.83 -17.87
C VAL A 217 -14.04 1.48 -16.45
N ALA A 218 -15.02 1.22 -15.58
CA ALA A 218 -14.83 0.61 -14.27
C ALA A 218 -15.19 -0.88 -14.34
N ARG A 219 -14.18 -1.75 -14.24
CA ARG A 219 -14.35 -3.20 -14.11
C ARG A 219 -14.32 -3.58 -12.63
N LEU A 220 -15.47 -3.96 -12.10
CA LEU A 220 -15.70 -4.38 -10.73
C LEU A 220 -15.26 -5.84 -10.53
N GLU A 221 -14.36 -6.06 -9.57
CA GLU A 221 -13.98 -7.38 -9.07
C GLU A 221 -14.55 -7.56 -7.66
N VAL A 222 -15.35 -8.61 -7.46
CA VAL A 222 -15.89 -9.06 -6.17
C VAL A 222 -15.54 -10.55 -5.96
N PRO A 223 -15.57 -11.11 -4.74
CA PRO A 223 -15.46 -12.54 -4.52
C PRO A 223 -16.38 -13.32 -5.45
N GLU A 224 -15.97 -14.52 -5.87
CA GLU A 224 -16.74 -15.35 -6.79
C GLU A 224 -18.17 -15.63 -6.29
N ALA A 225 -18.31 -15.88 -4.99
CA ALA A 225 -19.59 -16.05 -4.32
C ALA A 225 -20.53 -14.83 -4.41
N ASP A 226 -19.97 -13.63 -4.63
CA ASP A 226 -20.71 -12.37 -4.72
C ASP A 226 -21.07 -11.98 -6.17
N ILE A 227 -20.59 -12.71 -7.19
CA ILE A 227 -20.81 -12.35 -8.61
C ILE A 227 -22.30 -12.39 -8.97
N GLN A 228 -23.03 -13.42 -8.53
CA GLN A 228 -24.47 -13.51 -8.76
C GLN A 228 -25.23 -12.36 -8.09
N ARG A 229 -24.82 -11.99 -6.86
CA ARG A 229 -25.37 -10.82 -6.16
C ARG A 229 -25.07 -9.54 -6.94
N ALA A 230 -23.85 -9.35 -7.42
CA ALA A 230 -23.49 -8.17 -8.22
C ALA A 230 -24.34 -8.09 -9.51
N ALA A 231 -24.54 -9.21 -10.21
CA ALA A 231 -25.41 -9.24 -11.39
C ALA A 231 -26.87 -8.88 -11.06
N ALA A 232 -27.41 -9.36 -9.95
CA ALA A 232 -28.75 -8.97 -9.50
C ALA A 232 -28.85 -7.46 -9.20
N HIS A 233 -27.80 -6.87 -8.60
CA HIS A 233 -27.71 -5.44 -8.30
C HIS A 233 -27.15 -4.58 -9.45
N HIS A 234 -27.10 -5.09 -10.69
CA HIS A 234 -26.45 -4.43 -11.83
C HIS A 234 -26.83 -2.95 -12.03
N ALA A 235 -28.13 -2.60 -11.95
CA ALA A 235 -28.60 -1.24 -12.18
C ALA A 235 -28.12 -0.25 -11.10
N GLU A 236 -28.06 -0.70 -9.84
CA GLU A 236 -27.56 0.12 -8.74
C GLU A 236 -26.04 0.27 -8.80
N LEU A 237 -25.33 -0.82 -9.13
CA LEU A 237 -23.88 -0.80 -9.35
C LEU A 237 -23.49 0.14 -10.50
N ASP A 238 -24.19 0.07 -11.63
CA ASP A 238 -23.96 0.98 -12.76
C ASP A 238 -24.18 2.44 -12.34
N ARG A 239 -25.28 2.72 -11.65
CA ARG A 239 -25.59 4.06 -11.15
C ARG A 239 -24.47 4.61 -10.27
N VAL A 240 -24.05 3.89 -9.22
CA VAL A 240 -23.03 4.40 -8.28
C VAL A 240 -21.65 4.54 -8.92
N VAL A 241 -21.32 3.68 -9.88
CA VAL A 241 -20.06 3.75 -10.64
C VAL A 241 -20.06 4.96 -11.58
N ARG A 242 -21.20 5.25 -12.22
CA ARG A 242 -21.35 6.43 -13.08
C ARG A 242 -21.35 7.73 -12.27
N GLU A 243 -22.02 7.76 -11.13
CA GLU A 243 -21.96 8.87 -10.17
C GLU A 243 -20.53 9.11 -9.65
N ALA A 244 -19.72 8.05 -9.53
CA ALA A 244 -18.31 8.20 -9.17
C ALA A 244 -17.45 8.82 -10.28
N GLY A 245 -17.92 8.85 -11.54
CA GLY A 245 -17.30 9.51 -12.68
C GLY A 245 -16.82 8.58 -13.81
N PHE A 246 -17.26 7.32 -13.84
CA PHE A 246 -16.99 6.40 -14.96
C PHE A 246 -18.10 6.44 -16.01
N GLN A 247 -17.78 6.10 -17.27
CA GLN A 247 -18.78 6.02 -18.34
C GLN A 247 -19.50 4.66 -18.36
N PHE A 248 -18.74 3.59 -18.12
CA PHE A 248 -19.25 2.22 -18.18
C PHE A 248 -18.88 1.43 -16.93
N CYS A 249 -19.82 0.62 -16.44
CA CYS A 249 -19.60 -0.37 -15.40
C CYS A 249 -19.61 -1.79 -16.01
N ALA A 250 -18.63 -2.61 -15.63
CA ALA A 250 -18.56 -4.02 -15.98
C ALA A 250 -18.25 -4.87 -14.75
N VAL A 251 -18.81 -6.07 -14.65
CA VAL A 251 -18.46 -7.05 -13.60
C VAL A 251 -17.49 -8.07 -14.19
N ASP A 252 -16.38 -8.32 -13.50
CA ASP A 252 -15.42 -9.34 -13.91
C ASP A 252 -15.91 -10.75 -13.54
N LEU A 253 -16.11 -11.58 -14.56
CA LEU A 253 -16.60 -12.95 -14.40
C LEU A 253 -15.64 -13.90 -13.67
N GLY A 254 -14.34 -13.59 -13.63
CA GLY A 254 -13.34 -14.34 -12.88
C GLY A 254 -13.14 -13.84 -11.44
N GLY A 255 -13.94 -12.87 -11.00
CA GLY A 255 -13.95 -12.36 -9.63
C GLY A 255 -12.65 -11.69 -9.13
N PHE A 256 -12.58 -11.46 -7.82
CA PHE A 256 -11.43 -10.84 -7.19
C PHE A 256 -10.31 -11.84 -6.93
N ARG A 257 -9.11 -11.52 -7.44
CA ARG A 257 -7.85 -12.22 -7.11
C ARG A 257 -6.71 -11.21 -6.96
N SER A 258 -5.83 -11.45 -5.98
CA SER A 258 -4.63 -10.62 -5.80
C SER A 258 -3.69 -10.73 -7.01
N GLY A 259 -3.01 -9.64 -7.35
CA GLY A 259 -2.03 -9.62 -8.44
C GLY A 259 -2.59 -9.71 -9.87
N ARG A 260 -3.92 -9.76 -10.06
CA ARG A 260 -4.54 -10.04 -11.37
C ARG A 260 -4.16 -9.05 -12.49
N MET A 261 -3.89 -7.79 -12.15
CA MET A 261 -3.46 -6.81 -13.17
C MET A 261 -2.05 -7.07 -13.73
N ASN A 262 -1.23 -7.89 -13.07
CA ASN A 262 0.10 -8.24 -13.57
C ASN A 262 0.04 -9.00 -14.90
N ALA A 263 -1.11 -9.60 -15.25
CA ALA A 263 -1.36 -10.19 -16.56
C ALA A 263 -1.21 -9.19 -17.72
N LEU A 264 -1.28 -7.87 -17.46
CA LEU A 264 -1.09 -6.83 -18.47
C LEU A 264 0.38 -6.45 -18.69
N LEU A 265 1.29 -6.79 -17.76
CA LEU A 265 2.71 -6.42 -17.87
C LEU A 265 3.38 -6.92 -19.15
N PRO A 266 3.17 -8.19 -19.58
CA PRO A 266 3.74 -8.70 -20.83
C PRO A 266 3.16 -8.05 -22.09
N LEU A 267 2.02 -7.37 -21.97
CA LEU A 267 1.30 -6.72 -23.08
C LEU A 267 1.70 -5.26 -23.26
N LEU A 268 2.49 -4.70 -22.33
CA LEU A 268 3.01 -3.35 -22.48
C LEU A 268 3.96 -3.31 -23.67
N PRO A 269 3.81 -2.32 -24.58
CA PRO A 269 4.79 -2.15 -25.64
C PRO A 269 6.16 -1.87 -25.01
N VAL A 270 7.17 -2.63 -25.44
CA VAL A 270 8.56 -2.35 -25.08
C VAL A 270 8.87 -0.97 -25.65
N ARG A 271 8.97 0.04 -24.77
CA ARG A 271 9.47 1.35 -25.19
C ARG A 271 10.95 1.17 -25.51
N SER A 272 11.29 1.15 -26.79
CA SER A 272 12.66 1.25 -27.25
C SER A 272 13.28 2.49 -26.60
N ALA A 273 14.32 2.29 -25.79
CA ALA A 273 15.10 3.41 -25.27
C ALA A 273 15.60 4.22 -26.49
N SER A 274 15.17 5.48 -26.56
CA SER A 274 15.67 6.45 -27.54
C SER A 274 16.99 7.02 -27.06
#